data_AF-A0A524KVC4-F1
#
_entry.id   AF-A0A524KVC4-F1
#
_cell.length_a   1.000
_cell.length_b   1.000
_cell.length_c   1.000
_cell.angle_alpha   90.00
_cell.angle_beta   90.00
_cell.angle_gamma   90.00
#
_symmetry.space_group_name_H-M   'P 1'
#
loop_
_entity.id
_entity.type
_entity.pdbx_description
1 polymer ?
#
loop_
_entity_poly.entity_id
_entity_poly.type
_entity_poly.pdbx_seq_one_letter_code
_entity_poly.pdbx_strand_id
1 'polypeptide(L)' 'MIKIKEITCKSILSTSGIPGIDYALNPYVGCEHGCVYCYAIFMKRFTG' A
#
# COMPACT_ATOMS: atom_id res chain seq x y z
N MET A 1 -17.67 15.34 -0.53
CA MET A 1 -17.78 14.19 -1.45
C MET A 1 -16.38 13.64 -1.70
N ILE A 2 -16.20 12.34 -1.49
CA ILE A 2 -14.93 11.65 -1.79
C ILE A 2 -14.82 11.53 -3.32
N LYS A 3 -13.68 11.90 -3.90
CA LYS A 3 -13.38 11.68 -5.31
C LYS A 3 -12.70 10.32 -5.45
N ILE A 4 -13.41 9.34 -6.00
CA ILE A 4 -12.85 8.03 -6.32
C ILE A 4 -12.23 8.08 -7.71
N LYS A 5 -10.98 7.61 -7.84
CA LYS A 5 -10.28 7.46 -9.11
C LYS A 5 -9.94 6.00 -9.29
N GLU A 6 -10.47 5.41 -10.36
CA GLU A 6 -10.07 4.07 -10.78
C GLU A 6 -8.66 4.11 -11.40
N ILE A 7 -7.88 3.07 -11.11
CA ILE A 7 -6.50 2.91 -11.58
C ILE A 7 -6.29 1.45 -11.95
N THR A 8 -5.77 1.22 -13.15
CA THR A 8 -5.37 -0.12 -13.57
C THR A 8 -4.03 -0.47 -12.90
N CYS A 9 -4.07 -1.43 -11.99
CA CYS A 9 -2.87 -1.92 -11.31
C CYS A 9 -2.04 -2.80 -12.26
N LYS A 10 -0.70 -2.73 -12.16
CA LYS A 10 0.20 -3.65 -12.90
C LYS A 10 0.12 -5.08 -12.36
N SER A 11 -0.01 -5.22 -11.04
CA SER A 11 -0.10 -6.48 -10.29
C SER A 11 -0.76 -6.22 -8.94
N ILE A 12 -1.35 -7.26 -8.33
CA ILE A 12 -1.87 -7.22 -6.96
C ILE A 12 -0.76 -7.32 -5.89
N LEU A 13 0.35 -8.01 -6.21
CA LEU A 13 1.50 -8.16 -5.32
C LEU A 13 2.75 -7.48 -5.90
N SER A 14 3.61 -7.00 -5.01
CA SER A 14 4.96 -6.53 -5.36
C SER A 14 5.95 -7.69 -5.32
N THR A 15 7.03 -7.62 -6.09
CA THR A 15 8.16 -8.56 -5.94
C THR A 15 8.83 -8.35 -4.58
N SER A 16 9.17 -9.43 -3.90
CA SER A 16 9.86 -9.36 -2.61
C SER A 16 11.36 -9.14 -2.79
N GLY A 17 11.98 -8.38 -1.88
CA GLY A 17 13.44 -8.24 -1.78
C GLY A 17 14.09 -9.26 -0.83
N ILE A 18 13.29 -10.13 -0.20
CA ILE A 18 13.75 -11.12 0.78
C ILE A 18 14.15 -12.40 0.03
N PRO A 19 15.37 -12.93 0.23
CA PRO A 19 15.79 -14.19 -0.39
C PRO A 19 14.82 -15.34 -0.10
N GLY A 20 14.40 -16.06 -1.15
CA GLY A 20 13.50 -17.20 -1.05
C GLY A 20 12.01 -16.86 -0.97
N ILE A 21 11.64 -15.58 -1.10
CA ILE A 21 10.25 -15.13 -1.20
C ILE A 21 10.06 -14.43 -2.54
N ASP A 22 9.05 -14.83 -3.31
CA ASP A 22 8.81 -14.26 -4.64
C ASP A 22 8.07 -12.91 -4.57
N TYR A 23 7.09 -12.80 -3.66
CA TYR A 23 6.16 -11.68 -3.62
C TYR A 23 5.89 -11.18 -2.20
N ALA A 24 5.50 -9.90 -2.11
CA ALA A 24 5.09 -9.23 -0.89
C ALA A 24 3.79 -8.44 -1.13
N LEU A 25 2.94 -8.40 -0.10
CA LEU A 25 1.78 -7.53 -0.05
C LEU A 25 2.17 -6.23 0.67
N ASN A 26 1.75 -5.08 0.14
CA ASN A 26 1.92 -3.79 0.82
C ASN A 26 0.66 -3.45 1.63
N PRO A 27 0.65 -3.57 2.97
CA PRO A 27 -0.51 -3.27 3.80
C PRO A 27 -0.63 -1.77 4.15
N TYR A 28 0.27 -0.91 3.68
CA TYR A 28 0.43 0.46 4.17
C TYR A 28 -0.26 1.53 3.32
N VAL A 29 -0.82 1.16 2.17
CA VAL A 29 -1.47 2.08 1.21
C VAL A 29 -2.90 1.66 0.88
N GLY A 30 -3.76 2.63 0.56
CA GLY A 30 -5.13 2.36 0.08
C GLY A 30 -6.22 2.31 1.15
N CYS A 31 -6.00 2.82 2.36
CA CYS A 31 -7.01 2.84 3.43
C CYS A 31 -7.80 4.17 3.45
N GLU A 32 -9.13 4.11 3.38
CA GLU A 32 -10.01 5.30 3.41
C GLU A 32 -10.35 5.79 4.82
N HIS A 33 -10.06 5.02 5.88
CA HIS A 33 -10.44 5.36 7.26
C HIS A 33 -9.75 6.61 7.81
N GLY A 34 -8.54 6.93 7.36
CA GLY A 34 -7.84 8.16 7.74
C GLY A 34 -7.58 8.35 9.24
N CYS A 35 -7.44 7.27 10.02
CA CYS A 35 -7.33 7.36 11.48
C CYS A 35 -6.10 8.18 11.92
N VAL A 36 -6.30 9.13 12.83
CA VAL A 36 -5.23 10.02 13.36
C VAL A 36 -4.10 9.26 14.07
N TYR A 37 -4.38 8.06 14.58
CA TYR A 37 -3.43 7.18 15.27
C TYR A 37 -2.88 6.07 14.38
N CYS A 38 -3.13 6.10 13.07
CA CYS A 38 -2.71 5.03 12.18
C CYS A 38 -1.18 5.01 12.02
N TYR A 39 -0.51 3.99 12.56
CA TYR A 39 0.93 3.83 12.41
C TYR A 39 1.37 3.70 10.95
N ALA A 40 0.51 3.15 10.07
CA ALA A 40 0.81 3.00 8.65
C ALA A 40 0.98 4.34 7.91
N ILE A 41 0.51 5.45 8.48
CA ILE A 41 0.78 6.80 7.93
C ILE A 41 2.29 7.07 7.88
N PHE A 42 3.06 6.59 8.86
CA PHE A 42 4.52 6.70 8.83
C PHE A 42 5.09 5.92 7.64
N MET A 43 4.63 4.69 7.44
CA MET A 43 5.07 3.82 6.35
C MET A 43 4.73 4.40 4.97
N LYS A 44 3.64 5.17 4.85
CA LYS A 44 3.25 5.85 3.61
C LYS A 44 4.37 6.70 3.00
N ARG A 45 5.29 7.24 3.82
CA ARG A 45 6.45 8.03 3.36
C ARG A 45 7.45 7.21 2.55
N PHE A 46 7.46 5.89 2.72
CA PHE A 46 8.39 4.95 2.11
C PHE A 46 7.72 4.09 1.03
N THR A 47 6.42 4.27 0.80
CA THR A 47 5.66 3.55 -0.22
C THR A 47 5.33 4.50 -1.37
N GLY A 48 5.86 4.20 -2.56
CA GLY A 48 5.67 4.99 -3.79
C GLY A 48 6.63 4.57 -4.87
#